data_AF-A0A2G8HVL3-F1
#
_entry.id   AF-A0A2G8HVL3-F1
#
_cell.length_a   1.000
_cell.length_b   1.000
_cell.length_c   1.000
_cell.angle_alpha   90.00
_cell.angle_beta   90.00
_cell.angle_gamma   90.00
#
_symmetry.space_group_name_H-M   'P 1'
#
loop_
_entity.id
_entity.type
_entity.pdbx_description
1 polymer ?
#
loop_
_entity_poly.entity_id
_entity_poly.type
_entity_poly.pdbx_seq_one_letter_code
_entity_poly.pdbx_strand_id
1 'polypeptide(L)'
;MRYYLLIFLLSLNAFSQDYGHILDGKIKVIAQNKTFKEQKESVQLLQSEITKIKTHSKLSDRDFYILTDFSKTLDSISLIKDRSADSCFNTKVEIMSNFGNRSTSMSEKDLPDGVKKGLLLLKLLCSKKK
;
A
#
# COMPACT_ATOMS: atom_id res chain seq x y z
N MET A 1 19.26 -26.46 -32.45
CA MET A 1 18.69 -26.21 -31.10
C MET A 1 18.33 -24.74 -31.01
N ARG A 2 17.05 -24.40 -30.76
CA ARG A 2 16.57 -23.01 -30.71
C ARG A 2 16.96 -22.40 -29.37
N TYR A 3 17.90 -21.47 -29.37
CA TYR A 3 18.26 -20.66 -28.21
C TYR A 3 17.17 -19.61 -28.00
N TYR A 4 16.25 -19.86 -27.07
CA TYR A 4 15.34 -18.83 -26.59
C TYR A 4 16.14 -17.89 -25.69
N LEU A 5 16.47 -16.71 -26.22
CA LEU A 5 17.00 -15.61 -25.44
C LEU A 5 15.87 -15.15 -24.49
N LEU A 6 15.87 -15.70 -23.28
CA LEU A 6 15.13 -15.17 -22.14
C LEU A 6 15.72 -13.80 -21.83
N ILE A 7 15.26 -12.79 -22.55
CA ILE A 7 15.47 -11.38 -22.22
C ILE A 7 14.75 -11.18 -20.90
N PHE A 8 15.49 -11.37 -19.80
CA PHE A 8 15.10 -10.91 -18.49
C PHE A 8 14.83 -9.41 -18.61
N LEU A 9 13.55 -9.04 -18.58
CA LEU A 9 13.06 -7.69 -18.34
C LEU A 9 13.48 -7.25 -16.92
N LEU A 10 14.78 -7.12 -16.68
CA LEU A 10 15.33 -6.38 -15.55
C LEU A 10 15.28 -4.88 -15.89
N SER A 11 14.07 -4.38 -16.16
CA SER A 11 13.78 -2.98 -15.92
C SER A 11 13.65 -2.83 -14.41
N LEU A 12 14.79 -2.70 -13.72
CA LEU A 12 14.80 -2.17 -12.36
C LEU A 12 14.24 -0.75 -12.47
N ASN A 13 12.93 -0.62 -12.29
CA ASN A 13 12.24 0.66 -12.32
C ASN A 13 12.72 1.45 -11.09
N ALA A 14 13.82 2.19 -11.22
CA ALA A 14 14.42 3.01 -10.17
C ALA A 14 13.35 3.86 -9.46
N PHE A 15 12.42 4.41 -10.24
CA PHE A 15 11.23 5.12 -9.75
C PHE A 15 10.42 4.32 -8.72
N SER A 16 10.13 3.05 -8.99
CA SER A 16 9.35 2.21 -8.07
C SER A 16 10.07 2.01 -6.74
N GLN A 17 11.40 1.82 -6.77
CA GLN A 17 12.21 1.65 -5.56
C GLN A 17 12.25 2.95 -4.75
N ASP A 18 12.43 4.09 -5.41
CA ASP A 18 12.41 5.41 -4.77
C ASP A 18 11.06 5.71 -4.11
N TYR A 19 9.95 5.47 -4.82
CA TYR A 19 8.61 5.60 -4.24
C TYR A 19 8.36 4.63 -3.08
N GLY A 20 8.92 3.43 -3.16
CA GLY A 20 8.90 2.47 -2.06
C GLY A 20 9.52 3.05 -0.78
N HIS A 21 10.69 3.69 -0.87
CA HIS A 21 11.36 4.34 0.25
C HIS A 21 10.60 5.57 0.77
N ILE A 22 10.06 6.39 -0.14
CA ILE A 22 9.24 7.57 0.22
C ILE A 22 8.00 7.13 1.01
N LEU A 23 7.32 6.06 0.56
CA LEU A 23 6.18 5.50 1.27
C LEU A 23 6.55 5.02 2.68
N ASP A 24 7.68 4.34 2.85
CA ASP A 24 8.13 3.90 4.18
C ASP A 24 8.36 5.08 5.12
N GLY A 25 8.92 6.19 4.61
CA GLY A 25 9.07 7.44 5.34
C GLY A 25 7.71 8.01 5.76
N LYS A 26 6.75 8.10 4.82
CA LYS A 26 5.40 8.62 5.08
C LYS A 26 4.64 7.75 6.09
N ILE A 27 4.72 6.42 5.97
CA ILE A 27 4.10 5.48 6.91
C ILE A 27 4.65 5.68 8.33
N LYS A 28 5.97 5.85 8.48
CA LYS A 28 6.59 6.14 9.78
C LYS A 28 6.10 7.45 10.39
N VAL A 29 6.00 8.50 9.59
CA VAL A 29 5.48 9.81 10.04
C VAL A 29 4.02 9.67 10.50
N ILE A 30 3.17 9.00 9.73
CA ILE A 30 1.77 8.73 10.12
C ILE A 30 1.73 7.96 11.45
N ALA A 31 2.59 6.96 11.61
CA ALA A 31 2.66 6.18 12.83
C ALA A 31 3.09 7.01 14.05
N GLN A 32 3.78 8.14 13.89
CA GLN A 32 4.19 9.02 14.99
C GLN A 32 3.03 9.86 15.55
N ASN A 33 2.00 10.14 14.76
CA ASN A 33 0.82 10.90 15.20
C ASN A 33 0.17 10.30 16.45
N LYS A 34 -0.33 11.16 17.34
CA LYS A 34 -0.77 10.76 18.68
C LYS A 34 -2.19 10.19 18.64
N THR A 35 -3.07 10.83 17.88
CA THR A 35 -4.49 10.47 17.83
C THR A 35 -4.84 9.68 16.57
N PHE A 36 -5.90 8.87 16.64
CA PHE A 36 -6.42 8.18 15.46
C PHE A 36 -6.94 9.17 14.41
N LYS A 37 -7.50 10.29 14.85
CA LYS A 37 -7.98 11.35 13.96
C LYS A 37 -6.83 11.94 13.12
N GLU A 38 -5.74 12.35 13.75
CA GLU A 38 -4.53 12.85 13.07
C GLU A 38 -3.95 11.83 12.09
N GLN A 39 -3.92 10.55 12.50
CA GLN A 39 -3.48 9.47 11.63
C GLN A 39 -4.37 9.36 10.39
N LYS A 40 -5.69 9.37 10.56
CA LYS A 40 -6.65 9.28 9.47
C LYS A 40 -6.56 10.46 8.51
N GLU A 41 -6.44 11.68 9.02
CA GLU A 41 -6.23 12.89 8.22
C GLU A 41 -4.92 12.78 7.40
N SER A 42 -3.85 12.27 8.01
CA SER A 42 -2.57 12.07 7.30
C SER A 42 -2.65 10.98 6.22
N VAL A 43 -3.46 9.93 6.43
CA VAL A 43 -3.75 8.92 5.41
C VAL A 43 -4.50 9.53 4.22
N GLN A 44 -5.51 10.37 4.47
CA GLN A 44 -6.26 11.07 3.43
C GLN A 44 -5.39 12.03 2.63
N LEU A 45 -4.48 12.75 3.30
CA LEU A 45 -3.49 13.60 2.64
C LEU A 45 -2.57 12.78 1.73
N LEU A 46 -2.06 11.65 2.22
CA LEU A 46 -1.21 10.74 1.43
C LEU A 46 -1.95 10.20 0.20
N GLN A 47 -3.22 9.82 0.33
CA GLN A 47 -4.06 9.37 -0.79
C GLN A 47 -4.22 10.47 -1.86
N SER A 48 -4.42 11.73 -1.43
CA SER A 48 -4.51 12.88 -2.32
C SER A 48 -3.17 13.14 -3.04
N GLU A 49 -2.04 13.07 -2.32
CA GLU A 49 -0.70 13.21 -2.90
C GLU A 49 -0.43 12.16 -3.98
N ILE A 50 -0.73 10.89 -3.70
CA ILE A 50 -0.52 9.79 -4.66
C ILE A 50 -1.41 9.95 -5.89
N THR A 51 -2.67 10.31 -5.69
CA THR A 51 -3.59 10.59 -6.80
C THR A 51 -3.05 11.72 -7.68
N LYS A 52 -2.59 12.83 -7.08
CA LYS A 52 -2.01 13.95 -7.81
C LYS A 52 -0.77 13.52 -8.61
N ILE A 53 0.13 12.76 -7.99
CA ILE A 53 1.32 12.24 -8.68
C ILE A 53 0.89 11.44 -9.91
N LYS A 54 -0.06 10.50 -9.75
CA LYS A 54 -0.56 9.69 -10.85
C LYS A 54 -1.16 10.53 -11.99
N THR A 55 -1.99 11.52 -11.67
CA THR A 55 -2.66 12.35 -12.70
C THR A 55 -1.69 13.28 -13.43
N HIS A 56 -0.63 13.77 -12.77
CA HIS A 56 0.32 14.70 -13.38
C HIS A 56 1.52 14.00 -14.01
N SER A 57 1.80 12.76 -13.62
CA SER A 57 2.86 11.97 -14.22
C SER A 57 2.41 11.38 -15.56
N LYS A 58 3.22 11.55 -16.61
CA LYS A 58 3.02 10.87 -17.90
C LYS A 58 3.51 9.41 -17.90
N LEU A 59 3.89 8.87 -16.74
CA LEU A 59 4.48 7.52 -16.66
C LEU A 59 3.38 6.47 -16.54
N SER A 60 3.72 5.24 -16.92
CA SER A 60 2.77 4.15 -16.96
C SER A 60 2.48 3.58 -15.56
N ASP A 61 1.36 2.87 -15.42
CA ASP A 61 1.05 2.13 -14.18
C ASP A 61 2.16 1.12 -13.81
N ARG A 62 2.97 0.66 -14.77
CA ARG A 62 4.11 -0.23 -14.54
C ARG A 62 5.28 0.48 -13.83
N ASP A 63 5.46 1.77 -14.08
CA ASP A 63 6.49 2.58 -13.42
C ASP A 63 6.05 2.95 -12.00
N PHE A 64 4.74 2.99 -11.78
CA PHE A 64 4.06 3.35 -10.54
C PHE A 64 3.40 2.18 -9.81
N TYR A 65 3.75 0.93 -10.11
CA TYR A 65 2.97 -0.23 -9.62
C TYR A 65 2.86 -0.24 -8.09
N ILE A 66 3.94 0.11 -7.37
CA ILE A 66 3.93 0.22 -5.90
C ILE A 66 2.93 1.29 -5.42
N LEU A 67 2.91 2.47 -6.06
CA LEU A 67 1.99 3.54 -5.69
C LEU A 67 0.54 3.19 -6.06
N THR A 68 0.32 2.54 -7.20
CA THR A 68 -1.01 2.10 -7.63
C THR A 68 -1.58 1.05 -6.68
N ASP A 69 -0.81 0.03 -6.35
CA ASP A 69 -1.21 -1.01 -5.41
C ASP A 69 -1.45 -0.45 -4.02
N PHE A 70 -0.54 0.41 -3.53
CA PHE A 70 -0.71 1.08 -2.25
C PHE A 70 -1.95 1.98 -2.23
N SER A 71 -2.21 2.76 -3.29
CA SER A 71 -3.39 3.62 -3.39
C SER A 71 -4.69 2.83 -3.25
N LYS A 72 -4.79 1.66 -3.89
CA LYS A 72 -5.97 0.77 -3.75
C LYS A 72 -6.16 0.30 -2.30
N THR A 73 -5.08 0.09 -1.55
CA THR A 73 -5.21 -0.24 -0.12
C THR A 73 -5.67 0.95 0.72
N LEU A 74 -5.28 2.18 0.34
CA LEU A 74 -5.72 3.38 1.05
C LEU A 74 -7.22 3.59 0.94
N ASP A 75 -7.83 3.21 -0.19
CA ASP A 75 -9.29 3.30 -0.37
C ASP A 75 -10.00 2.54 0.75
N SER A 76 -9.64 1.29 1.00
CA SER A 76 -10.21 0.48 2.10
C SER A 76 -9.83 1.01 3.49
N ILE A 77 -8.59 1.47 3.69
CA ILE A 77 -8.13 2.02 4.97
C ILE A 77 -8.89 3.32 5.33
N SER A 78 -9.21 4.15 4.34
CA SER A 78 -9.90 5.43 4.54
C SER A 78 -11.31 5.25 5.12
N LEU A 79 -11.93 4.10 4.87
CA LEU A 79 -13.28 3.74 5.34
C LEU A 79 -13.31 3.32 6.82
N ILE A 80 -12.16 3.02 7.42
CA ILE A 80 -12.07 2.66 8.84
C ILE A 80 -12.57 3.80 9.71
N LYS A 81 -13.53 3.50 10.58
CA LYS A 81 -14.14 4.48 11.49
C LYS A 81 -13.45 4.53 12.86
N ASP A 82 -12.90 3.41 13.31
CA ASP A 82 -12.26 3.27 14.62
C ASP A 82 -11.14 2.22 14.61
N ARG A 83 -10.43 2.08 15.74
CA ARG A 83 -9.38 1.07 15.92
C ARG A 83 -9.92 -0.26 16.50
N SER A 84 -11.20 -0.57 16.32
CA SER A 84 -11.74 -1.84 16.80
C SER A 84 -11.09 -3.02 16.08
N ALA A 85 -10.97 -4.16 16.78
CA ALA A 85 -10.42 -5.37 16.19
C ALA A 85 -11.23 -5.80 14.96
N ASP A 86 -12.55 -5.65 15.01
CA ASP A 86 -13.46 -5.99 13.92
C ASP A 86 -13.29 -5.08 12.71
N SER A 87 -13.20 -3.75 12.91
CA SER A 87 -12.95 -2.82 11.78
C SER A 87 -11.61 -3.10 11.13
N CYS A 88 -10.56 -3.35 11.92
CA CYS A 88 -9.22 -3.66 11.43
C CYS A 88 -9.16 -5.00 10.68
N PHE A 89 -9.85 -6.02 11.19
CA PHE A 89 -9.94 -7.33 10.55
C PHE A 89 -10.71 -7.25 9.23
N ASN A 90 -11.88 -6.60 9.22
CA ASN A 90 -12.71 -6.46 8.02
C ASN A 90 -11.97 -5.70 6.92
N THR A 91 -11.27 -4.61 7.26
CA THR A 91 -10.46 -3.88 6.28
C THR A 91 -9.27 -4.70 5.78
N LYS A 92 -8.62 -5.50 6.63
CA LYS A 92 -7.58 -6.43 6.16
C LYS A 92 -8.16 -7.43 5.15
N VAL A 93 -9.32 -8.00 5.43
CA VAL A 93 -10.01 -8.94 4.52
C VAL A 93 -10.37 -8.27 3.19
N GLU A 94 -10.88 -7.04 3.24
CA GLU A 94 -11.22 -6.26 2.04
C GLU A 94 -9.99 -6.00 1.17
N ILE A 95 -8.88 -5.54 1.77
CA ILE A 95 -7.61 -5.35 1.07
C ILE A 95 -7.16 -6.65 0.41
N MET A 96 -7.15 -7.76 1.15
CA MET A 96 -6.75 -9.06 0.60
C MET A 96 -7.64 -9.50 -0.57
N SER A 97 -8.96 -9.33 -0.45
CA SER A 97 -9.93 -9.66 -1.48
C SER A 97 -9.72 -8.85 -2.76
N ASN A 98 -9.37 -7.57 -2.66
CA ASN A 98 -9.10 -6.69 -3.81
C ASN A 98 -7.92 -7.17 -4.68
N PHE A 99 -7.05 -8.02 -4.13
CA PHE A 99 -5.91 -8.61 -4.84
C PHE A 99 -6.10 -10.11 -5.10
N GLY A 100 -7.35 -10.58 -5.13
CA GLY A 100 -7.69 -11.97 -5.49
C GLY A 100 -7.54 -12.98 -4.36
N ASN A 101 -7.19 -12.54 -3.15
CA ASN A 101 -6.99 -13.44 -2.01
C ASN A 101 -8.29 -13.64 -1.25
N ARG A 102 -8.98 -14.72 -1.61
CA ARG A 102 -10.21 -15.17 -0.93
C ARG A 102 -9.95 -16.17 0.20
N SER A 103 -8.72 -16.69 0.33
CA SER A 103 -8.34 -17.62 1.41
C SER A 103 -7.34 -16.97 2.37
N THR A 104 -7.48 -17.28 3.66
CA THR A 104 -6.53 -16.94 4.73
C THR A 104 -5.17 -17.63 4.61
N SER A 105 -4.97 -18.44 3.56
CA SER A 105 -3.81 -19.31 3.36
C SER A 105 -2.73 -18.75 2.45
N MET A 106 -2.97 -17.66 1.71
CA MET A 106 -1.91 -17.01 0.95
C MET A 106 -1.06 -16.15 1.91
N SER A 107 0.24 -16.44 1.94
CA SER A 107 1.17 -15.76 2.81
C SER A 107 1.26 -14.28 2.43
N GLU A 108 1.29 -13.36 3.40
CA GLU A 108 1.53 -11.93 3.14
C GLU A 108 2.83 -11.70 2.32
N LYS A 109 3.72 -12.69 2.25
CA LYS A 109 4.94 -12.71 1.43
C LYS A 109 4.66 -12.66 -0.08
N ASP A 110 3.53 -13.20 -0.53
CA ASP A 110 3.19 -13.34 -1.96
C ASP A 110 2.45 -12.12 -2.51
N LEU A 111 2.17 -11.13 -1.67
CA LEU A 111 1.50 -9.90 -2.07
C LEU A 111 2.43 -8.96 -2.85
N PRO A 112 1.89 -8.10 -3.73
CA PRO A 112 2.66 -7.02 -4.31
C PRO A 112 3.18 -6.06 -3.23
N ASP A 113 4.35 -5.45 -3.46
CA ASP A 113 5.04 -4.66 -2.44
C ASP A 113 4.26 -3.41 -2.01
N GLY A 114 3.48 -2.81 -2.91
CA GLY A 114 2.55 -1.73 -2.57
C GLY A 114 1.46 -2.18 -1.59
N VAL A 115 0.92 -3.39 -1.76
CA VAL A 115 -0.07 -3.98 -0.86
C VAL A 115 0.54 -4.29 0.51
N LYS A 116 1.76 -4.84 0.54
CA LYS A 116 2.50 -5.09 1.79
C LYS A 116 2.68 -3.81 2.61
N LYS A 117 3.04 -2.71 1.95
CA LYS A 117 3.15 -1.37 2.59
C LYS A 117 1.80 -0.88 3.11
N GLY A 118 0.72 -1.10 2.35
CA GLY A 118 -0.65 -0.79 2.77
C GLY A 118 -1.06 -1.55 4.02
N LEU A 119 -0.81 -2.86 4.05
CA LEU A 119 -1.06 -3.70 5.23
C LEU A 119 -0.20 -3.32 6.42
N LEU A 120 1.05 -2.89 6.21
CA LEU A 120 1.90 -2.36 7.27
C LEU A 120 1.28 -1.10 7.89
N LEU A 121 0.81 -0.16 7.05
CA LEU A 121 0.10 1.02 7.51
C LEU A 121 -1.15 0.66 8.31
N LEU A 122 -1.97 -0.27 7.80
CA LEU A 122 -3.15 -0.77 8.52
C LEU A 122 -2.78 -1.34 9.89
N LYS A 123 -1.75 -2.20 9.97
CA LYS A 123 -1.25 -2.75 11.23
C LYS A 123 -0.84 -1.66 12.22
N LEU A 124 -0.19 -0.59 11.75
CA LEU A 124 0.21 0.54 12.59
C LEU A 124 -0.99 1.34 13.10
N LEU A 125 -2.00 1.58 12.26
CA LEU A 125 -3.24 2.26 12.65
C LEU A 125 -4.02 1.44 13.70
N CYS A 126 -4.04 0.13 13.52
CA CYS A 126 -4.78 -0.82 14.34
C CYS A 126 -4.03 -1.27 15.59
N SER A 127 -2.71 -1.08 15.64
CA SER A 127 -1.93 -1.31 16.84
C SER A 127 -2.34 -0.26 17.89
N LYS A 128 -2.88 -0.70 19.02
CA LYS A 128 -3.08 0.19 20.17
C LYS A 128 -1.70 0.73 20.56
N LYS A 129 -1.45 2.02 20.33
CA LYS A 129 -0.43 2.74 21.11
C LYS A 129 -0.89 2.64 22.57
N LYS A 130 -0.18 1.82 23.35
CA LYS A 130 -0.29 1.83 24.81
C LYS A 130 0.14 3.20 25.32
#